data_AF-A0A961Q2R2-F1
#
_entry.id   AF-A0A961Q2R2-F1
#
_cell.length_a   1.000
_cell.length_b   1.000
_cell.length_c   1.000
_cell.angle_alpha   90.00
_cell.angle_beta   90.00
_cell.angle_gamma   90.00
#
_symmetry.space_group_name_H-M   'P 1'
#
loop_
_entity.id
_entity.type
_entity.pdbx_description
1 polymer ?
#
loop_
_entity_poly.entity_id
_entity_poly.type
_entity_poly.pdbx_seq_one_letter_code
_entity_poly.pdbx_strand_id
1 'polypeptide(L)'
;EGNLSSIYCCLRAARENARAVRGALTTEVWETQNQTWLEFNRLLRDGAFERDPSEFLEWVKFRSHLSRGVTVGTMQQDEALEFIRLGTFLERADNTARLLDVKFHELIEGQDWFGGSSQESEEGNFYHWSAVLRSVSAFVIYRKVYRNVILPEKVAELLILRSDMPRSLAACMDEVVANLGRVANARSG
;
A
#
# COMPACT_ATOMS: atom_id res chain seq x y z
N GLU A 1 -11.58 -8.86 16.43
CA GLU A 1 -11.15 -7.46 16.63
C GLU A 1 -9.71 -7.29 17.15
N GLY A 2 -8.87 -8.35 17.20
CA GLY A 2 -7.51 -8.24 17.75
C GLY A 2 -6.43 -7.75 16.78
N ASN A 3 -6.70 -7.70 15.47
CA ASN A 3 -5.73 -7.25 14.47
C ASN A 3 -6.05 -5.83 14.00
N LEU A 4 -5.26 -4.85 14.46
CA LEU A 4 -5.40 -3.44 14.11
C LEU A 4 -5.17 -3.18 12.61
N SER A 5 -4.43 -4.05 11.93
CA SER A 5 -4.16 -3.98 10.48
C SER A 5 -5.20 -4.71 9.63
N SER A 6 -6.29 -5.21 10.23
CA SER A 6 -7.39 -5.81 9.46
C SER A 6 -8.14 -4.75 8.65
N ILE A 7 -8.72 -5.15 7.50
CA ILE A 7 -9.49 -4.23 6.63
C ILE A 7 -10.58 -3.50 7.43
N TYR A 8 -11.28 -4.21 8.33
CA TYR A 8 -12.29 -3.62 9.21
C TYR A 8 -11.70 -2.51 10.09
N CYS A 9 -10.60 -2.79 10.81
CA CYS A 9 -9.97 -1.83 11.70
C CYS A 9 -9.42 -0.62 10.93
N CYS A 10 -8.80 -0.83 9.76
CA CYS A 10 -8.30 0.25 8.91
C CYS A 10 -9.44 1.15 8.40
N LEU A 11 -10.53 0.58 7.89
CA LEU A 11 -11.68 1.37 7.41
C LEU A 11 -12.37 2.12 8.56
N ARG A 12 -12.45 1.50 9.75
CA ARG A 12 -12.96 2.15 10.96
C ARG A 12 -12.08 3.34 11.35
N ALA A 13 -10.77 3.13 11.47
CA ALA A 13 -9.81 4.16 11.82
C ALA A 13 -9.84 5.33 10.83
N ALA A 14 -9.85 5.03 9.52
CA ALA A 14 -9.94 6.05 8.48
C ALA A 14 -11.23 6.88 8.58
N ARG A 15 -12.38 6.27 8.90
CA ARG A 15 -13.63 7.00 9.14
C ARG A 15 -13.56 7.87 10.40
N GLU A 16 -13.09 7.31 11.51
CA GLU A 16 -13.06 8.03 12.79
C GLU A 16 -12.08 9.22 12.72
N ASN A 17 -10.93 9.04 12.06
CA ASN A 17 -9.99 10.12 11.78
C ASN A 17 -10.64 11.19 10.91
N ALA A 18 -11.28 10.81 9.80
CA ALA A 18 -11.99 11.77 8.94
C ALA A 18 -13.10 12.52 9.69
N ARG A 19 -13.75 11.88 10.66
CA ARG A 19 -14.79 12.52 11.49
C ARG A 19 -14.17 13.55 12.44
N ALA A 20 -13.04 13.22 13.05
CA ALA A 20 -12.35 14.09 14.00
C ALA A 20 -11.83 15.37 13.33
N VAL A 21 -11.37 15.28 12.08
CA VAL A 21 -10.82 16.43 11.33
C VAL A 21 -11.75 16.92 10.21
N ARG A 22 -13.07 16.70 10.32
CA ARG A 22 -14.05 17.02 9.27
C ARG A 22 -13.94 18.46 8.74
N GLY A 23 -13.57 19.42 9.60
CA GLY A 23 -13.39 20.82 9.20
C GLY A 23 -12.22 21.08 8.25
N ALA A 24 -11.26 20.17 8.17
CA ALA A 24 -10.10 20.24 7.26
C ALA A 24 -10.27 19.41 5.98
N LEU A 25 -11.40 18.69 5.84
CA LEU A 25 -11.69 17.85 4.69
C LEU A 25 -12.76 18.48 3.81
N THR A 26 -12.70 18.21 2.51
CA THR A 26 -13.81 18.53 1.62
C THR A 26 -15.00 17.61 1.91
N THR A 27 -16.20 18.08 1.53
CA THR A 27 -17.42 17.29 1.65
C THR A 27 -17.30 15.97 0.89
N GLU A 28 -16.66 15.99 -0.28
CA GLU A 28 -16.45 14.84 -1.15
C GLU A 28 -15.59 13.77 -0.48
N VAL A 29 -14.48 14.16 0.17
CA VAL A 29 -13.62 13.21 0.92
C VAL A 29 -14.39 12.62 2.10
N TRP A 30 -15.06 13.46 2.87
CA TRP A 30 -15.87 13.01 4.00
C TRP A 30 -16.95 12.01 3.58
N GLU A 31 -17.75 12.35 2.57
CA GLU A 31 -18.83 11.47 2.10
C GLU A 31 -18.29 10.18 1.49
N THR A 32 -17.15 10.24 0.77
CA THR A 32 -16.51 9.04 0.23
C THR A 32 -16.10 8.08 1.34
N GLN A 33 -15.48 8.57 2.42
CA GLN A 33 -15.09 7.74 3.56
C GLN A 33 -16.31 7.24 4.32
N ASN A 34 -17.31 8.10 4.53
CA ASN A 34 -18.54 7.79 5.22
C ASN A 34 -19.32 6.67 4.51
N GLN A 35 -19.56 6.81 3.21
CA GLN A 35 -20.26 5.83 2.38
C GLN A 35 -19.50 4.51 2.29
N THR A 36 -18.16 4.56 2.13
CA THR A 36 -17.34 3.35 2.11
C THR A 36 -17.55 2.52 3.37
N TRP A 37 -17.54 3.15 4.54
CA TRP A 37 -17.76 2.45 5.80
C TRP A 37 -19.17 1.87 5.93
N LEU A 38 -20.20 2.65 5.58
CA LEU A 38 -21.60 2.19 5.67
C LEU A 38 -21.82 0.98 4.76
N GLU A 39 -21.33 1.06 3.52
CA GLU A 39 -21.45 0.00 2.53
C GLU A 39 -20.62 -1.24 2.91
N PHE A 40 -19.40 -1.06 3.41
CA PHE A 40 -18.58 -2.16 3.91
C PHE A 40 -19.29 -2.95 5.01
N ASN A 41 -19.91 -2.26 5.98
CA ASN A 41 -20.68 -2.93 7.03
C ASN A 41 -21.93 -3.62 6.50
N ARG A 42 -22.56 -3.08 5.45
CA ARG A 42 -23.68 -3.76 4.77
C ARG A 42 -23.19 -5.06 4.12
N LEU A 43 -22.10 -4.99 3.35
CA LEU A 43 -21.51 -6.16 2.69
C LEU A 43 -21.11 -7.25 3.68
N LEU A 44 -20.52 -6.88 4.83
CA LEU A 44 -20.20 -7.85 5.88
C LEU A 44 -21.44 -8.49 6.50
N ARG A 45 -22.50 -7.71 6.78
CA ARG A 45 -23.76 -8.28 7.30
C ARG A 45 -24.45 -9.20 6.30
N ASP A 46 -24.32 -8.91 5.02
CA ASP A 46 -24.89 -9.70 3.93
C ASP A 46 -24.04 -10.93 3.57
N GLY A 47 -22.95 -11.20 4.32
CA GLY A 47 -22.06 -12.34 4.11
C GLY A 47 -21.29 -12.28 2.79
N ALA A 48 -21.01 -11.08 2.27
CA ALA A 48 -20.39 -10.90 0.96
C ALA A 48 -18.96 -11.48 0.92
N PHE A 49 -18.22 -11.36 2.03
CA PHE A 49 -16.86 -11.90 2.13
C PHE A 49 -16.86 -13.43 2.06
N GLU A 50 -17.78 -14.09 2.77
CA GLU A 50 -17.90 -15.54 2.78
C GLU A 50 -18.44 -16.08 1.45
N ARG A 51 -19.30 -15.31 0.77
CA ARG A 51 -19.89 -15.69 -0.52
C ARG A 51 -18.89 -15.59 -1.68
N ASP A 52 -18.19 -14.47 -1.79
CA ASP A 52 -17.15 -14.24 -2.79
C ASP A 52 -16.04 -13.34 -2.22
N PRO A 53 -14.98 -13.93 -1.63
CA PRO A 53 -13.86 -13.16 -1.11
C PRO A 53 -13.14 -12.34 -2.18
N SER A 54 -13.11 -12.81 -3.42
CA SER A 54 -12.38 -12.12 -4.50
C SER A 54 -13.11 -10.84 -4.90
N GLU A 55 -14.42 -10.92 -5.15
CA GLU A 55 -15.25 -9.76 -5.46
C GLU A 55 -15.22 -8.74 -4.31
N PHE A 56 -15.31 -9.22 -3.07
CA PHE A 56 -15.23 -8.35 -1.89
C PHE A 56 -13.88 -7.61 -1.80
N LEU A 57 -12.76 -8.30 -2.01
CA LEU A 57 -11.44 -7.67 -1.97
C LEU A 57 -11.22 -6.72 -3.15
N GLU A 58 -11.74 -7.01 -4.33
CA GLU A 58 -11.73 -6.06 -5.46
C GLU A 58 -12.56 -4.81 -5.16
N TRP A 59 -13.72 -4.94 -4.51
CA TRP A 59 -14.50 -3.81 -4.04
C TRP A 59 -13.69 -2.94 -3.05
N VAL A 60 -13.01 -3.55 -2.07
CA VAL A 60 -12.16 -2.82 -1.11
C VAL A 60 -11.03 -2.05 -1.83
N LYS A 61 -10.37 -2.68 -2.81
CA LYS A 61 -9.34 -2.02 -3.63
C LYS A 61 -9.91 -0.83 -4.41
N PHE A 62 -11.07 -1.01 -5.03
CA PHE A 62 -11.75 0.05 -5.77
C PHE A 62 -12.09 1.25 -4.88
N ARG A 63 -12.63 1.01 -3.67
CA ARG A 63 -12.91 2.08 -2.70
C ARG A 63 -11.65 2.80 -2.23
N SER A 64 -10.54 2.09 -2.09
CA SER A 64 -9.23 2.69 -1.76
C SER A 64 -8.74 3.63 -2.87
N HIS A 65 -8.89 3.23 -4.15
CA HIS A 65 -8.57 4.07 -5.29
C HIS A 65 -9.49 5.30 -5.39
N LEU A 66 -10.78 5.13 -5.18
CA LEU A 66 -11.74 6.23 -5.16
C LEU A 66 -11.39 7.25 -4.06
N SER A 67 -11.13 6.77 -2.83
CA SER A 67 -10.73 7.63 -1.70
C SER A 67 -9.50 8.48 -2.04
N ARG A 68 -8.46 7.84 -2.59
CA ARG A 68 -7.27 8.56 -3.07
C ARG A 68 -7.60 9.57 -4.17
N GLY A 69 -8.40 9.18 -5.16
CA GLY A 69 -8.77 10.04 -6.28
C GLY A 69 -9.54 11.28 -5.85
N VAL A 70 -10.52 11.12 -4.96
CA VAL A 70 -11.31 12.22 -4.40
C VAL A 70 -10.45 13.15 -3.54
N THR A 71 -9.57 12.58 -2.72
CA THR A 71 -8.61 13.34 -1.90
C THR A 71 -7.76 14.25 -2.77
N VAL A 72 -7.05 13.70 -3.76
CA VAL A 72 -6.15 14.46 -4.63
C VAL A 72 -6.92 15.42 -5.57
N GLY A 73 -8.13 15.05 -5.98
CA GLY A 73 -8.91 15.81 -6.95
C GLY A 73 -9.73 16.96 -6.37
N THR A 74 -10.03 16.96 -5.06
CA THR A 74 -10.95 17.95 -4.46
C THR A 74 -10.34 18.76 -3.34
N MET A 75 -9.38 18.20 -2.58
CA MET A 75 -8.79 18.93 -1.46
C MET A 75 -7.98 20.13 -1.95
N GLN A 76 -8.06 21.21 -1.17
CA GLN A 76 -7.20 22.36 -1.36
C GLN A 76 -5.73 21.95 -1.19
N GLN A 77 -4.84 22.56 -1.98
CA GLN A 77 -3.39 22.34 -1.86
C GLN A 77 -2.85 23.11 -0.65
N ASP A 78 -3.13 22.59 0.53
CA ASP A 78 -2.75 23.16 1.83
C ASP A 78 -2.02 22.13 2.71
N GLU A 79 -1.68 22.55 3.93
CA GLU A 79 -0.96 21.71 4.88
C GLU A 79 -1.70 20.41 5.20
N ALA A 80 -3.04 20.42 5.26
CA ALA A 80 -3.82 19.22 5.55
C ALA A 80 -3.65 18.16 4.45
N LEU A 81 -3.69 18.57 3.17
CA LEU A 81 -3.43 17.67 2.06
C LEU A 81 -1.98 17.14 2.08
N GLU A 82 -1.00 18.01 2.33
CA GLU A 82 0.40 17.61 2.40
C GLU A 82 0.66 16.63 3.56
N PHE A 83 0.00 16.79 4.72
CA PHE A 83 0.03 15.82 5.82
C PHE A 83 -0.56 14.45 5.44
N ILE A 84 -1.71 14.43 4.75
CA ILE A 84 -2.31 13.17 4.25
C ILE A 84 -1.36 12.48 3.26
N ARG A 85 -0.75 13.24 2.35
CA ARG A 85 0.23 12.72 1.39
C ARG A 85 1.46 12.17 2.09
N LEU A 86 2.02 12.92 3.06
CA LEU A 86 3.15 12.48 3.87
C LEU A 86 2.90 11.11 4.51
N GLY A 87 1.77 10.98 5.22
CA GLY A 87 1.35 9.70 5.80
C GLY A 87 1.20 8.59 4.75
N THR A 88 0.59 8.91 3.60
CA THR A 88 0.40 7.96 2.50
C THR A 88 1.73 7.41 1.94
N PHE A 89 2.76 8.24 1.83
CA PHE A 89 4.07 7.80 1.34
C PHE A 89 4.86 7.05 2.42
N LEU A 90 4.77 7.46 3.69
CA LEU A 90 5.37 6.73 4.81
C LEU A 90 4.78 5.32 4.97
N GLU A 91 3.45 5.20 5.03
CA GLU A 91 2.78 3.89 5.15
C GLU A 91 3.07 3.00 3.95
N ARG A 92 3.16 3.56 2.74
CA ARG A 92 3.51 2.78 1.55
C ARG A 92 4.95 2.30 1.57
N ALA A 93 5.90 3.15 1.98
CA ALA A 93 7.30 2.75 2.12
C ALA A 93 7.43 1.62 3.14
N ASP A 94 6.82 1.78 4.33
CA ASP A 94 6.81 0.77 5.39
C ASP A 94 6.18 -0.55 4.91
N ASN A 95 5.03 -0.51 4.23
CA ASN A 95 4.39 -1.71 3.68
C ASN A 95 5.27 -2.41 2.62
N THR A 96 5.90 -1.67 1.71
CA THR A 96 6.85 -2.25 0.74
C THR A 96 8.04 -2.88 1.45
N ALA A 97 8.61 -2.21 2.46
CA ALA A 97 9.73 -2.72 3.24
C ALA A 97 9.36 -4.01 3.97
N ARG A 98 8.23 -4.06 4.68
CA ARG A 98 7.75 -5.27 5.36
C ARG A 98 7.49 -6.42 4.41
N LEU A 99 6.91 -6.15 3.24
CA LEU A 99 6.66 -7.18 2.22
C LEU A 99 7.97 -7.80 1.71
N LEU A 100 8.98 -6.97 1.48
CA LEU A 100 10.31 -7.42 1.08
C LEU A 100 11.00 -8.18 2.21
N ASP A 101 10.99 -7.63 3.42
CA ASP A 101 11.65 -8.18 4.61
C ASP A 101 11.18 -9.61 4.87
N VAL A 102 9.87 -9.84 4.95
CA VAL A 102 9.29 -11.19 5.14
C VAL A 102 9.79 -12.16 4.06
N LYS A 103 9.91 -11.73 2.81
CA LYS A 103 10.33 -12.61 1.70
C LYS A 103 11.82 -12.85 1.61
N PHE A 104 12.64 -11.86 1.91
CA PHE A 104 14.07 -12.08 2.04
C PHE A 104 14.42 -12.91 3.27
N HIS A 105 13.67 -12.77 4.36
CA HIS A 105 13.83 -13.60 5.55
C HIS A 105 13.51 -15.07 5.27
N GLU A 106 12.36 -15.36 4.63
CA GLU A 106 12.01 -16.72 4.19
C GLU A 106 13.11 -17.34 3.29
N LEU A 107 13.69 -16.54 2.38
CA LEU A 107 14.76 -17.00 1.48
C LEU A 107 16.06 -17.33 2.23
N ILE A 108 16.40 -16.56 3.26
CA ILE A 108 17.62 -16.77 4.08
C ILE A 108 17.43 -17.95 5.05
N GLU A 109 16.30 -18.04 5.75
CA GLU A 109 16.04 -19.15 6.69
C GLU A 109 15.88 -20.50 5.96
N GLY A 110 15.32 -20.49 4.75
CA GLY A 110 15.27 -21.65 3.87
C GLY A 110 16.66 -22.15 3.44
N GLN A 111 17.68 -21.29 3.45
CA GLN A 111 19.08 -21.66 3.21
C GLN A 111 19.78 -22.21 4.47
N ASP A 112 19.44 -21.71 5.66
CA ASP A 112 20.15 -22.05 6.91
C ASP A 112 19.63 -23.33 7.61
N TRP A 113 18.37 -23.75 7.43
CA TRP A 113 17.84 -24.97 8.09
C TRP A 113 18.36 -26.26 7.43
N PHE A 114 18.56 -26.24 6.11
CA PHE A 114 18.94 -27.42 5.34
C PHE A 114 20.30 -27.21 4.69
N GLY A 115 21.37 -27.65 5.35
CA GLY A 115 22.64 -28.02 4.70
C GLY A 115 22.50 -29.18 3.68
N GLY A 116 21.30 -29.42 3.15
CA GLY A 116 20.94 -30.47 2.23
C GLY A 116 19.58 -30.21 1.58
N SER A 117 19.59 -29.79 0.32
CA SER A 117 18.55 -30.10 -0.67
C SER A 117 17.07 -29.85 -0.31
N SER A 118 16.69 -28.67 0.17
CA SER A 118 15.39 -28.11 -0.22
C SER A 118 15.58 -27.28 -1.48
N GLN A 119 15.68 -27.94 -2.63
CA GLN A 119 15.39 -27.29 -3.91
C GLN A 119 13.91 -26.88 -3.86
N GLU A 120 13.61 -25.70 -3.33
CA GLU A 120 12.50 -24.96 -3.93
C GLU A 120 12.85 -24.84 -5.40
N SER A 121 12.07 -25.48 -6.27
CA SER A 121 12.29 -25.43 -7.70
C SER A 121 12.40 -23.95 -8.11
N GLU A 122 13.24 -23.65 -9.09
CA GLU A 122 13.32 -22.29 -9.67
C GLU A 122 11.92 -21.75 -10.04
N GLU A 123 11.01 -22.66 -10.39
CA GLU A 123 9.59 -22.41 -10.62
C GLU A 123 8.85 -21.89 -9.37
N GLY A 124 9.03 -22.51 -8.20
CA GLY A 124 8.42 -22.06 -6.94
C GLY A 124 8.86 -20.65 -6.58
N ASN A 125 10.16 -20.39 -6.63
CA ASN A 125 10.73 -19.06 -6.42
C ASN A 125 10.16 -18.01 -7.39
N PHE A 126 10.04 -18.37 -8.68
CA PHE A 126 9.41 -17.49 -9.67
C PHE A 126 7.96 -17.13 -9.29
N TYR A 127 7.14 -18.11 -8.88
CA TYR A 127 5.76 -17.86 -8.49
C TYR A 127 5.67 -16.91 -7.28
N HIS A 128 6.49 -17.11 -6.25
CA HIS A 128 6.50 -16.26 -5.06
C HIS A 128 6.91 -14.82 -5.38
N TRP A 129 8.02 -14.61 -6.10
CA TRP A 129 8.43 -13.26 -6.49
C TRP A 129 7.46 -12.60 -7.47
N SER A 130 6.82 -13.37 -8.35
CA SER A 130 5.76 -12.85 -9.21
C SER A 130 4.54 -12.37 -8.41
N ALA A 131 4.18 -13.08 -7.33
CA ALA A 131 3.09 -12.71 -6.44
C ALA A 131 3.42 -11.41 -5.68
N VAL A 132 4.65 -11.28 -5.16
CA VAL A 132 5.16 -10.04 -4.54
C VAL A 132 5.02 -8.88 -5.54
N LEU A 133 5.59 -9.02 -6.73
CA LEU A 133 5.54 -7.98 -7.77
C LEU A 133 4.10 -7.63 -8.17
N ARG A 134 3.17 -8.58 -8.21
CA ARG A 134 1.76 -8.30 -8.51
C ARG A 134 1.07 -7.55 -7.38
N SER A 135 1.35 -7.89 -6.12
CA SER A 135 0.76 -7.22 -4.95
C SER A 135 1.12 -5.73 -4.87
N VAL A 136 2.32 -5.37 -5.34
CA VAL A 136 2.77 -3.97 -5.45
C VAL A 136 2.59 -3.35 -6.84
N SER A 137 1.84 -4.02 -7.73
CA SER A 137 1.61 -3.57 -9.12
C SER A 137 2.90 -3.32 -9.93
N ALA A 138 4.00 -3.97 -9.57
CA ALA A 138 5.32 -3.83 -10.16
C ALA A 138 5.62 -4.86 -11.26
N PHE A 139 4.83 -5.91 -11.41
CA PHE A 139 5.14 -7.03 -12.31
C PHE A 139 5.38 -6.61 -13.77
N VAL A 140 4.50 -5.77 -14.32
CA VAL A 140 4.66 -5.26 -15.70
C VAL A 140 5.88 -4.35 -15.83
N ILE A 141 6.14 -3.53 -14.80
CA ILE A 141 7.27 -2.60 -14.76
C ILE A 141 8.58 -3.38 -14.69
N TYR A 142 8.66 -4.41 -13.84
CA TYR A 142 9.81 -5.31 -13.74
C TYR A 142 10.17 -5.89 -15.11
N ARG A 143 9.18 -6.46 -15.82
CA ARG A 143 9.41 -7.03 -17.16
C ARG A 143 9.86 -5.99 -18.18
N LYS A 144 9.35 -4.76 -18.09
CA LYS A 144 9.77 -3.64 -18.95
C LYS A 144 11.21 -3.23 -18.70
N VAL A 145 11.64 -3.19 -17.44
CA VAL A 145 12.96 -2.70 -17.01
C VAL A 145 14.04 -3.77 -17.22
N TYR A 146 13.82 -5.00 -16.76
CA TYR A 146 14.88 -6.02 -16.71
C TYR A 146 14.80 -7.07 -17.83
N ARG A 147 13.66 -7.21 -18.52
CA ARG A 147 13.39 -8.16 -19.64
C ARG A 147 13.68 -9.65 -19.40
N ASN A 148 14.28 -9.99 -18.26
CA ASN A 148 14.81 -11.30 -17.91
C ASN A 148 13.94 -12.03 -16.88
N VAL A 149 14.41 -13.23 -16.49
CA VAL A 149 13.93 -14.02 -15.36
C VAL A 149 13.83 -13.14 -14.10
N ILE A 150 12.87 -13.47 -13.24
CA ILE A 150 12.69 -12.77 -11.97
C ILE A 150 13.80 -13.20 -11.03
N LEU A 151 14.67 -12.25 -10.66
CA LEU A 151 15.80 -12.46 -9.76
C LEU A 151 15.59 -11.65 -8.47
N PRO A 152 15.79 -12.22 -7.27
CA PRO A 152 15.58 -11.53 -6.00
C PRO A 152 16.27 -10.16 -5.92
N GLU A 153 17.55 -10.09 -6.32
CA GLU A 153 18.36 -8.88 -6.30
C GLU A 153 17.80 -7.78 -7.22
N LYS A 154 17.17 -8.17 -8.35
CA LYS A 154 16.51 -7.23 -9.28
C LYS A 154 15.16 -6.76 -8.76
N VAL A 155 14.46 -7.61 -8.00
CA VAL A 155 13.25 -7.21 -7.28
C VAL A 155 13.61 -6.19 -6.19
N ALA A 156 14.66 -6.44 -5.41
CA ALA A 156 15.17 -5.50 -4.42
C ALA A 156 15.60 -4.18 -5.06
N GLU A 157 16.40 -4.21 -6.13
CA GLU A 157 16.80 -3.00 -6.88
C GLU A 157 15.57 -2.17 -7.31
N LEU A 158 14.55 -2.84 -7.87
CA LEU A 158 13.31 -2.17 -8.32
C LEU A 158 12.51 -1.54 -7.17
N LEU A 159 12.36 -2.24 -6.06
CA LEU A 159 11.46 -1.86 -4.97
C LEU A 159 12.16 -1.04 -3.88
N ILE A 160 13.49 -0.96 -3.89
CA ILE A 160 14.26 -0.16 -2.92
C ILE A 160 14.85 1.07 -3.61
N LEU A 161 15.61 0.88 -4.69
CA LEU A 161 16.57 1.90 -5.17
C LEU A 161 16.04 2.76 -6.31
N ARG A 162 15.04 2.27 -7.07
CA ARG A 162 14.56 2.96 -8.27
C ARG A 162 13.53 4.04 -7.95
N SER A 163 13.90 5.31 -8.03
CA SER A 163 12.99 6.44 -7.82
C SER A 163 11.90 6.60 -8.90
N ASP A 164 12.07 5.97 -10.07
CA ASP A 164 11.04 5.95 -11.13
C ASP A 164 9.94 4.88 -10.90
N MET A 165 10.09 4.04 -9.87
CA MET A 165 9.09 3.05 -9.47
C MET A 165 8.19 3.63 -8.36
N PRO A 166 6.88 3.88 -8.58
CA PRO A 166 6.04 4.65 -7.64
C PRO A 166 5.85 4.06 -6.22
N ARG A 167 6.15 2.78 -6.03
CA ARG A 167 6.07 2.11 -4.72
C ARG A 167 7.43 1.74 -4.16
N SER A 168 8.52 2.14 -4.80
CA SER A 168 9.86 1.90 -4.25
C SER A 168 10.08 2.75 -3.01
N LEU A 169 11.01 2.31 -2.16
CA LEU A 169 11.43 3.07 -0.99
C LEU A 169 11.99 4.43 -1.39
N ALA A 170 12.87 4.48 -2.40
CA ALA A 170 13.42 5.73 -2.93
C ALA A 170 12.31 6.71 -3.35
N ALA A 171 11.37 6.30 -4.21
CA ALA A 171 10.31 7.17 -4.69
C ALA A 171 9.39 7.66 -3.56
N CYS A 172 9.09 6.80 -2.58
CA CYS A 172 8.27 7.19 -1.44
C CYS A 172 9.01 8.17 -0.53
N MET A 173 10.31 7.99 -0.31
CA MET A 173 11.12 8.90 0.49
C MET A 173 11.33 10.26 -0.19
N ASP A 174 11.51 10.29 -1.51
CA ASP A 174 11.58 11.53 -2.28
C ASP A 174 10.31 12.36 -2.08
N GLU A 175 9.14 11.70 -2.14
CA GLU A 175 7.86 12.37 -1.89
C GLU A 175 7.72 12.78 -0.42
N VAL A 176 8.13 11.97 0.55
CA VAL A 176 8.16 12.37 1.98
C VAL A 176 8.95 13.66 2.16
N VAL A 177 10.17 13.75 1.62
CA VAL A 177 11.02 14.95 1.70
C VAL A 177 10.34 16.14 1.02
N ALA A 178 9.73 15.94 -0.15
CA ALA A 178 9.03 17.00 -0.87
C ALA A 178 7.82 17.54 -0.09
N ASN A 179 7.01 16.68 0.53
CA ASN A 179 5.85 17.09 1.34
C ASN A 179 6.33 17.77 2.64
N LEU A 180 7.39 17.27 3.29
CA LEU A 180 8.00 17.94 4.45
C LEU A 180 8.47 19.36 4.12
N GLY A 181 9.08 19.57 2.95
CA GLY A 181 9.48 20.91 2.51
C GLY A 181 8.30 21.88 2.30
N ARG A 182 7.11 21.36 1.96
CA ARG A 182 5.88 22.16 1.85
C ARG A 182 5.22 22.46 3.20
N VAL A 183 5.29 21.50 4.13
CA VAL A 183 4.78 21.66 5.50
C VAL A 183 5.69 22.55 6.33
N ALA A 184 7.03 22.49 6.17
CA ALA A 184 7.98 23.30 6.94
C ALA A 184 8.03 24.79 6.53
N ASN A 185 6.93 25.32 5.98
CA ASN A 185 6.89 26.66 5.43
C ASN A 185 6.87 27.72 6.55
N ALA A 186 7.27 28.96 6.23
CA ALA A 186 7.38 30.06 7.21
C ALA A 186 6.05 30.51 7.85
N ARG A 187 4.92 29.89 7.49
CA ARG A 187 3.58 30.16 8.07
C ARG A 187 3.18 29.11 9.10
N SER A 188 3.86 27.97 9.12
CA SER A 188 3.73 26.95 10.15
C SER A 188 4.56 27.41 11.35
N GLY A 189 3.88 28.05 12.31
CA GLY A 189 4.51 28.65 13.50
C GLY A 189 5.20 27.64 14.42
#